data_AF-A0A7K2ZCC3-F1
#
_entry.id   AF-A0A7K2ZCC3-F1
#
_cell.length_a   1.000
_cell.length_b   1.000
_cell.length_c   1.000
_cell.angle_alpha   90.00
_cell.angle_beta   90.00
_cell.angle_gamma   90.00
#
_symmetry.space_group_name_H-M   'P 1'
#
loop_
_entity.id
_entity.type
_entity.pdbx_description
1 polymer ?
#
loop_
_entity_poly.entity_id
_entity_poly.type
_entity_poly.pdbx_seq_one_letter_code
_entity_poly.pdbx_strand_id
1 'polypeptide(L)' 'MSGSDEPADLARQMREKAQQLAEAAERATDPEERQRLEKKSRTIRDRSEQQSAMAAGDIYPEK' A
#
# COMPACT_ATOMS: atom_id res chain seq x y z
N MET A 1 9.66 -19.91 -15.02
CA MET A 1 9.09 -19.23 -13.84
C MET A 1 9.54 -17.79 -13.93
N SER A 2 8.67 -16.89 -14.39
CA SER A 2 9.07 -15.68 -15.12
C SER A 2 8.46 -14.42 -14.52
N GLY A 3 9.26 -13.65 -13.78
CA GLY A 3 9.34 -12.17 -13.66
C GLY A 3 8.12 -11.24 -13.73
N SER A 4 6.88 -11.72 -13.62
CA SER A 4 5.67 -10.88 -13.74
C SER A 4 4.89 -10.70 -12.43
N ASP A 5 5.22 -11.47 -11.39
CA ASP A 5 4.51 -11.45 -10.10
C ASP A 5 5.13 -10.52 -9.04
N GLU A 6 6.40 -10.09 -9.20
CA GLU A 6 7.11 -9.23 -8.24
C GLU A 6 6.38 -7.91 -7.88
N PRO A 7 5.83 -7.14 -8.84
CA PRO A 7 5.13 -5.91 -8.50
C PRO A 7 3.75 -6.15 -7.89
N ALA A 8 3.07 -7.24 -8.25
CA ALA A 8 1.81 -7.64 -7.64
C ALA A 8 2.01 -8.15 -6.19
N ASP A 9 3.08 -8.91 -5.95
CA ASP A 9 3.50 -9.36 -4.63
C ASP A 9 3.94 -8.18 -3.74
N LEU A 10 4.64 -7.19 -4.30
CA LEU A 10 4.99 -5.97 -3.58
C LEU A 10 3.75 -5.15 -3.21
N ALA A 11 2.80 -4.99 -4.15
CA ALA A 11 1.54 -4.32 -3.87
C ALA A 11 0.74 -5.05 -2.77
N ARG A 12 0.72 -6.39 -2.77
CA ARG A 12 0.08 -7.19 -1.73
C ARG A 12 0.74 -7.00 -0.36
N GLN A 13 2.08 -7.07 -0.28
CA GLN A 13 2.84 -6.80 0.96
C GLN A 13 2.59 -5.39 1.49
N MET A 14 2.51 -4.39 0.61
CA MET A 14 2.18 -3.03 1.03
C MET A 14 0.76 -2.92 1.60
N ARG A 15 -0.24 -3.60 1.03
CA ARG A 15 -1.61 -3.61 1.59
C ARG A 15 -1.65 -4.27 2.96
N GLU A 16 -1.00 -5.42 3.14
CA GLU A 16 -0.90 -6.09 4.44
C GLU A 16 -0.27 -5.17 5.49
N LYS A 17 0.83 -4.49 5.12
CA LYS A 17 1.49 -3.54 6.02
C LYS A 17 0.61 -2.35 6.37
N ALA A 18 -0.18 -1.84 5.41
CA ALA A 18 -1.15 -0.79 5.67
C ALA A 18 -2.25 -1.25 6.62
N GLN A 19 -2.76 -2.49 6.48
CA GLN A 19 -3.74 -3.06 7.41
C GLN A 19 -3.17 -3.21 8.82
N GLN A 20 -1.96 -3.75 8.97
CA GLN A 20 -1.30 -3.87 10.27
C GLN A 20 -1.13 -2.52 10.97
N LEU A 21 -0.78 -1.47 10.21
CA LEU A 21 -0.66 -0.11 10.75
C LEU A 21 -2.02 0.48 11.15
N ALA A 22 -3.10 0.16 10.43
CA ALA A 22 -4.45 0.57 10.80
C ALA A 22 -4.91 -0.12 12.08
N GLU A 23 -4.71 -1.45 12.20
CA GLU A 23 -5.02 -2.19 13.43
C GLU A 23 -4.18 -1.70 14.62
N ALA A 24 -2.90 -1.38 14.39
CA ALA A 24 -2.06 -0.79 15.43
C ALA A 24 -2.58 0.59 15.85
N ALA A 25 -3.10 1.38 14.91
CA ALA A 25 -3.72 2.67 15.21
C ALA A 25 -5.00 2.51 16.04
N GLU A 26 -5.84 1.52 15.73
CA GLU A 26 -7.05 1.23 16.51
C GLU A 26 -6.74 0.81 17.95
N ARG A 27 -5.60 0.12 18.17
CA ARG A 27 -5.12 -0.29 19.49
C ARG A 27 -4.30 0.79 20.20
N ALA A 28 -3.87 1.84 19.49
CA ALA A 28 -3.10 2.92 20.08
C ALA A 28 -3.98 3.76 20.99
N THR A 29 -3.54 3.91 22.24
CA THR A 29 -4.22 4.75 23.24
C THR A 29 -3.83 6.22 23.14
N ASP A 30 -2.68 6.51 22.52
CA ASP A 30 -2.22 7.87 22.25
C ASP A 30 -2.87 8.41 20.96
N PRO A 31 -3.62 9.52 21.02
CA PRO A 31 -4.24 10.13 19.85
C PRO A 31 -3.24 10.65 18.80
N GLU A 32 -2.03 11.06 19.18
CA GLU A 32 -0.98 11.45 18.21
C GLU A 32 -0.41 10.21 17.50
N GLU A 33 -0.14 9.15 18.26
CA GLU A 33 0.35 7.88 17.71
C GLU A 33 -0.67 7.26 16.76
N ARG A 34 -1.97 7.25 17.15
CA ARG A 34 -3.06 6.80 16.30
C ARG A 34 -3.10 7.56 14.99
N GLN A 35 -3.07 8.89 15.02
CA GLN A 35 -3.07 9.71 13.80
C GLN A 35 -1.85 9.43 12.92
N ARG A 36 -0.67 9.24 13.53
CA ARG A 36 0.55 8.93 12.78
C ARG A 36 0.46 7.57 12.10
N LEU A 37 -0.07 6.56 12.78
CA LEU A 37 -0.25 5.20 12.25
C LEU A 37 -1.32 5.17 11.15
N GLU A 38 -2.46 5.83 11.35
CA GLU A 38 -3.51 5.98 10.32
C GLU A 38 -2.97 6.68 9.07
N LYS A 39 -2.24 7.79 9.24
CA LYS A 39 -1.65 8.54 8.11
C LYS A 39 -0.66 7.66 7.35
N LYS A 40 0.18 6.91 8.07
CA LYS A 40 1.16 6.00 7.46
C LYS A 40 0.50 4.83 6.74
N SER A 41 -0.57 4.27 7.30
CA SER A 41 -1.39 3.24 6.67
C SER A 41 -1.95 3.74 5.33
N ARG A 42 -2.60 4.91 5.32
CA ARG A 42 -3.14 5.53 4.09
C ARG A 42 -2.06 5.75 3.05
N THR A 43 -0.92 6.36 3.42
CA THR A 43 0.18 6.60 2.46
C THR A 43 0.72 5.32 1.83
N ILE A 44 0.83 4.23 2.59
CA ILE A 44 1.31 2.94 2.05
C ILE A 44 0.27 2.31 1.13
N ARG A 45 -1.02 2.42 1.46
CA ARG A 45 -2.10 1.94 0.59
C ARG A 45 -2.14 2.70 -0.74
N ASP A 46 -2.07 4.03 -0.71
CA ASP A 46 -2.08 4.86 -1.92
C ASP A 46 -0.89 4.51 -2.82
N ARG A 47 0.29 4.28 -2.23
CA ARG A 47 1.49 3.85 -2.96
C ARG A 47 1.37 2.44 -3.54
N SER A 48 0.73 1.53 -2.82
CA SER A 48 0.42 0.18 -3.30
C SER A 48 -0.51 0.23 -4.52
N GLU A 49 -1.55 1.06 -4.46
CA GLU A 49 -2.50 1.22 -5.56
C GLU A 49 -1.81 1.85 -6.79
N GLN A 50 -0.95 2.86 -6.60
CA GLN A 50 -0.15 3.42 -7.69
C GLN A 50 0.84 2.42 -8.30
N GLN A 51 1.55 1.64 -7.48
CA GLN A 51 2.47 0.60 -7.98
C GLN A 51 1.70 -0.52 -8.69
N SER A 52 0.53 -0.91 -8.17
CA SER A 52 -0.35 -1.87 -8.82
C SER A 52 -0.89 -1.35 -10.14
N ALA A 53 -1.26 -0.06 -10.23
CA ALA A 53 -1.75 0.56 -11.46
C ALA A 53 -0.64 0.68 -12.52
N MET A 54 0.57 1.06 -12.12
CA MET A 54 1.74 1.06 -13.01
C MET A 54 2.14 -0.35 -13.46
N ALA A 55 1.98 -1.36 -12.60
CA ALA A 55 2.29 -2.76 -12.92
C ALA A 55 1.19 -3.47 -13.74
N ALA A 56 -0.07 -3.02 -13.61
CA ALA A 56 -1.21 -3.61 -14.32
C ALA A 56 -1.35 -3.14 -15.78
N GLY A 57 -0.54 -2.19 -16.24
CA GLY A 57 -0.38 -1.92 -17.67
C GLY A 57 -1.53 -1.14 -18.34
N ASP A 58 -1.92 0.01 -17.77
CA ASP A 58 -2.75 1.01 -18.46
C ASP A 58 -2.02 2.36 -18.64
N ILE A 59 -0.72 2.29 -18.91
CA ILE A 59 -0.03 3.34 -19.69
C ILE A 59 0.17 2.76 -21.09
N TYR A 60 -0.90 2.77 -21.89
CA TYR A 60 -0.74 2.85 -23.33
C TYR A 60 -0.21 4.25 -23.67
N PRO A 61 0.99 4.40 -24.27
CA PRO A 61 1.25 5.59 -25.07
C PRO A 61 0.49 5.39 -26.39
N GLU A 62 -0.68 6.02 -26.54
CA GLU A 62 -1.16 6.32 -27.89
C GLU A 62 -0.17 7.32 -28.52
N LYS A 63 0.16 7.02 -29.77
CA LYS A 63 1.24 7.62 -30.57
C LYS A 63 1.11 9.12 -30.79
#